data_AF-A0A8H9XKS5-F1
#
_entry.id   AF-A0A8H9XKS5-F1
#
_cell.length_a   1.000
_cell.length_b   1.000
_cell.length_c   1.000
_cell.angle_alpha   90.00
_cell.angle_beta   90.00
_cell.angle_gamma   90.00
#
_symmetry.space_group_name_H-M   'P 1'
#
loop_
_entity.id
_entity.type
_entity.pdbx_description
1 polymer ?
#
loop_
_entity_poly.entity_id
_entity_poly.type
_entity_poly.pdbx_seq_one_letter_code
_entity_poly.pdbx_strand_id
1 'polypeptide(L)'
;MTAPRALPVRIALAGLVLGAALVGLVVREDRARAAGQEVRLAMEAVDPRSLLSGHYAALRLTETGAEGAACSPGLTGAVEWIALSPRGDHHSVAGGATTREAALALGPLAVRGSAYCNDFTLPPDRGPVATGPEAEPPPAPESQPVVTLDIGIDRFYADQDEALAIETALRDAGRDGPEAFAIVSVGADGRARLKGVEIGGQRTELTWF
;
A
#
# COMPACT_ATOMS: atom_id res chain seq x y z
N MET A 1 59.46 -8.77 -4.85
CA MET A 1 59.17 -7.36 -4.48
C MET A 1 57.92 -6.93 -5.24
N THR A 2 56.73 -7.10 -4.65
CA THR A 2 55.47 -6.62 -5.25
C THR A 2 55.41 -5.11 -5.11
N ALA A 3 55.29 -4.40 -6.24
CA ALA A 3 55.43 -2.95 -6.28
C ALA A 3 54.34 -2.23 -5.44
N PRO A 4 54.68 -1.16 -4.70
CA PRO A 4 53.75 -0.41 -3.84
C PRO A 4 52.58 0.25 -4.60
N ARG A 5 52.63 0.28 -5.94
CA ARG A 5 51.56 0.80 -6.81
C ARG A 5 50.44 -0.20 -7.12
N ALA A 6 50.62 -1.49 -6.83
CA ALA A 6 49.61 -2.50 -7.12
C ALA A 6 48.39 -2.41 -6.17
N LEU A 7 48.60 -1.98 -4.92
CA LEU A 7 47.54 -1.84 -3.94
C LEU A 7 46.53 -0.71 -4.29
N PRO A 8 46.95 0.54 -4.57
CA PRO A 8 46.00 1.60 -4.93
C PRO A 8 45.21 1.30 -6.21
N VAL A 9 45.83 0.66 -7.19
CA VAL A 9 45.12 0.25 -8.43
C VAL A 9 44.03 -0.79 -8.13
N ARG A 10 44.32 -1.78 -7.27
CA ARG A 10 43.32 -2.78 -6.86
C ARG A 10 42.16 -2.17 -6.09
N ILE A 11 42.46 -1.23 -5.19
CA ILE A 11 41.43 -0.50 -4.42
C ILE A 11 40.55 0.32 -5.37
N ALA A 12 41.15 1.07 -6.30
CA ALA A 12 40.40 1.84 -7.28
C ALA A 12 39.50 0.96 -8.16
N LEU A 13 40.02 -0.18 -8.63
CA LEU A 13 39.26 -1.13 -9.43
C LEU A 13 38.11 -1.74 -8.63
N ALA A 14 38.34 -2.15 -7.37
CA ALA A 14 37.28 -2.65 -6.51
C ALA A 14 36.20 -1.59 -6.25
N GLY A 15 36.60 -0.34 -6.00
CA GLY A 15 35.68 0.78 -5.83
C GLY A 15 34.82 1.03 -7.08
N LEU A 16 35.42 0.99 -8.27
CA LEU A 16 34.71 1.12 -9.54
C LEU A 16 33.71 -0.01 -9.76
N VAL A 17 34.08 -1.26 -9.45
CA VAL A 17 33.19 -2.42 -9.60
C VAL A 17 32.00 -2.31 -8.64
N LEU A 18 32.23 -1.98 -7.38
CA LEU A 18 31.16 -1.78 -6.39
C LEU A 18 30.25 -0.61 -6.78
N GLY A 19 30.83 0.52 -7.19
CA GLY A 19 30.06 1.68 -7.66
C GLY A 19 29.20 1.35 -8.87
N ALA A 20 29.75 0.68 -9.88
CA ALA A 20 29.01 0.25 -11.06
C ALA A 20 27.89 -0.74 -10.71
N ALA A 21 28.13 -1.67 -9.77
CA ALA A 21 27.11 -2.61 -9.32
C ALA A 21 25.93 -1.91 -8.63
N LEU A 22 26.21 -0.92 -7.77
CA LEU A 22 25.18 -0.12 -7.10
C LEU A 22 24.39 0.75 -8.09
N VAL A 23 25.07 1.42 -9.03
CA VAL A 23 24.40 2.19 -10.10
C VAL A 23 23.51 1.26 -10.95
N GLY A 24 24.01 0.08 -11.31
CA GLY A 24 23.24 -0.91 -12.05
C GLY A 24 22.00 -1.38 -11.29
N LEU A 25 22.10 -1.56 -9.97
CA LEU A 25 20.96 -1.90 -9.10
C LEU A 25 19.89 -0.80 -9.13
N VAL A 26 20.29 0.46 -8.91
CA VAL A 26 19.37 1.61 -8.87
C VAL A 26 18.68 1.78 -10.22
N VAL A 27 19.42 1.76 -11.33
CA VAL A 27 18.87 1.89 -12.68
C VAL A 27 17.90 0.74 -13.01
N ARG A 28 18.20 -0.48 -12.55
CA ARG A 28 17.30 -1.62 -12.77
C ARG A 28 16.00 -1.47 -12.00
N GLU A 29 16.05 -1.08 -10.73
CA GLU A 29 14.83 -0.89 -9.92
C GLU A 29 14.01 0.30 -10.41
N ASP A 30 14.65 1.40 -10.82
CA ASP A 30 13.95 2.54 -11.41
C ASP A 30 13.23 2.15 -12.72
N ARG A 31 13.91 1.43 -13.61
CA ARG A 31 13.25 0.90 -14.83
C ARG A 31 12.11 -0.05 -14.52
N ALA A 32 12.26 -0.93 -13.52
CA ALA A 32 11.21 -1.84 -13.10
C ALA A 32 9.99 -1.11 -12.50
N ARG A 33 10.23 0.01 -11.79
CA ARG A 33 9.19 0.92 -11.29
C ARG A 33 8.53 1.71 -12.41
N ALA A 34 9.28 2.15 -13.41
CA ALA A 34 8.76 2.94 -14.53
C ALA A 34 7.95 2.10 -15.53
N ALA A 35 8.35 0.84 -15.75
CA ALA A 35 7.73 -0.05 -16.74
C ALA A 35 6.60 -0.92 -16.18
N GLY A 36 6.36 -0.92 -14.86
CA GLY A 36 5.30 -1.73 -14.26
C GLY A 36 3.91 -1.14 -14.49
N GLN A 37 2.88 -1.97 -14.24
CA GLN A 37 1.49 -1.54 -14.32
C GLN A 37 1.16 -0.69 -13.10
N GLU A 38 0.70 0.53 -13.33
CA GLU A 38 0.29 1.43 -12.26
C GLU A 38 -1.11 1.06 -11.75
N VAL A 39 -1.25 0.98 -10.43
CA VAL A 39 -2.51 0.77 -9.72
C VAL A 39 -2.65 1.79 -8.60
N ARG A 40 -3.89 2.19 -8.34
CA ARG A 40 -4.27 3.04 -7.20
C ARG A 40 -4.88 2.13 -6.14
N LEU A 41 -4.30 2.11 -4.95
CA LEU A 41 -4.76 1.30 -3.82
C LEU A 41 -5.22 2.22 -2.71
N ALA A 42 -6.38 1.94 -2.12
CA ALA A 42 -6.87 2.70 -0.98
C ALA A 42 -5.85 2.64 0.17
N MET A 43 -5.64 3.78 0.83
CA MET A 43 -4.71 3.87 1.94
C MET A 43 -5.25 4.76 3.05
N GLU A 44 -4.79 4.50 4.26
CA GLU A 44 -5.01 5.32 5.44
C GLU A 44 -3.65 5.79 5.98
N ALA A 45 -3.61 6.99 6.58
CA ALA A 45 -2.45 7.37 7.37
C ALA A 45 -2.38 6.59 8.68
N VAL A 46 -1.17 6.21 9.05
CA VAL A 46 -0.87 5.73 10.39
C VAL A 46 -0.15 6.83 11.14
N ASP A 47 -0.71 7.34 12.24
CA ASP A 47 -0.07 8.32 13.14
C ASP A 47 1.24 7.74 13.71
N PRO A 48 2.43 8.15 13.21
CA PRO A 48 3.69 7.55 13.59
C PRO A 48 4.30 8.43 14.66
N ARG A 49 3.96 8.22 15.94
CA ARG A 49 4.61 8.92 17.07
C ARG A 49 6.05 8.44 17.29
N SER A 50 6.89 8.50 16.27
CA SER A 50 8.30 8.16 16.32
C SER A 50 9.14 9.41 16.05
N LEU A 51 9.59 10.05 17.13
CA LEU A 51 10.35 11.30 17.11
C LEU A 51 11.77 11.19 16.52
N LEU A 52 12.22 9.99 16.10
CA LEU A 52 13.65 9.72 15.83
C LEU A 52 13.97 9.09 14.46
N SER A 53 13.00 8.90 13.55
CA SER A 53 13.17 8.13 12.31
C SER A 53 13.22 8.96 11.01
N GLY A 54 13.43 10.27 11.11
CA GLY A 54 13.37 11.20 9.97
C GLY A 54 11.93 11.53 9.55
N HIS A 55 11.77 12.31 8.47
CA HIS A 55 10.46 12.72 7.97
C HIS A 55 9.96 11.72 6.92
N TYR A 56 8.91 10.98 7.26
CA TYR A 56 8.21 10.06 6.37
C TYR A 56 6.75 10.00 6.80
N ALA A 57 5.84 9.83 5.85
CA ALA A 57 4.47 9.46 6.15
C ALA A 57 4.38 7.93 6.25
N ALA A 58 3.87 7.40 7.36
CA ALA A 58 3.56 5.98 7.46
C ALA A 58 2.25 5.69 6.72
N LEU A 59 2.30 4.71 5.81
CA LEU A 59 1.18 4.33 4.98
C LEU A 59 0.63 2.98 5.43
N ARG A 60 -0.70 2.84 5.46
CA ARG A 60 -1.35 1.54 5.57
C ARG A 60 -2.29 1.36 4.40
N LEU A 61 -2.08 0.30 3.62
CA LEU A 61 -2.92 -0.03 2.47
C LEU A 61 -4.14 -0.80 2.99
N THR A 62 -5.22 -0.06 3.22
CA THR A 62 -6.47 -0.60 3.75
C THR A 62 -7.61 -0.14 2.86
N GLU A 63 -8.47 -1.08 2.51
CA GLU A 63 -9.73 -0.80 1.84
C GLU A 63 -10.91 -1.26 2.69
N THR A 64 -11.99 -0.50 2.64
CA THR A 64 -13.27 -0.86 3.24
C THR A 64 -14.22 -1.29 2.13
N GLY A 65 -14.74 -2.51 2.23
CA GLY A 65 -15.73 -3.03 1.31
C GLY A 65 -17.11 -2.42 1.53
N ALA A 66 -18.04 -2.77 0.64
CA ALA A 66 -19.43 -2.33 0.77
C ALA A 66 -20.09 -2.96 2.01
N GLU A 67 -21.09 -2.25 2.55
CA GLU A 67 -21.94 -2.76 3.63
C GLU A 67 -22.58 -4.10 3.23
N GLY A 68 -22.52 -5.07 4.13
CA GLY A 68 -23.02 -6.43 3.93
C GLY A 68 -22.20 -7.30 2.98
N ALA A 69 -21.09 -6.81 2.44
CA ALA A 69 -20.20 -7.61 1.60
C ALA A 69 -19.41 -8.62 2.44
N ALA A 70 -19.13 -9.79 1.86
CA ALA A 70 -18.24 -10.76 2.47
C ALA A 70 -16.77 -10.48 2.10
N CYS A 71 -15.85 -10.99 2.91
CA CYS A 71 -14.42 -11.00 2.57
C CYS A 71 -14.16 -11.73 1.24
N SER A 72 -13.26 -11.17 0.43
CA SER A 72 -12.80 -11.79 -0.80
C SER A 72 -12.17 -13.18 -0.54
N PRO A 73 -12.33 -14.13 -1.48
CA PRO A 73 -11.89 -15.51 -1.28
C PRO A 73 -10.38 -15.63 -1.06
N GLY A 74 -9.98 -16.60 -0.24
CA GLY A 74 -8.58 -16.94 -0.03
C GLY A 74 -7.81 -16.01 0.92
N LEU A 75 -8.47 -15.03 1.56
CA LEU A 75 -7.86 -14.11 2.52
C LEU A 75 -7.82 -14.62 3.98
N THR A 76 -8.34 -15.81 4.25
CA THR A 76 -8.42 -16.40 5.60
C THR A 76 -7.29 -17.39 5.90
N GLY A 77 -6.32 -17.55 5.00
CA GLY A 77 -5.23 -18.53 5.09
C GLY A 77 -3.86 -17.94 4.75
N ALA A 78 -2.90 -18.81 4.41
CA ALA A 78 -1.60 -18.37 3.93
C ALA A 78 -1.73 -17.72 2.55
N VAL A 79 -1.49 -16.41 2.49
CA VAL A 79 -1.51 -15.61 1.26
C VAL A 79 -0.08 -15.18 0.92
N GLU A 80 0.36 -15.50 -0.28
CA GLU A 80 1.63 -15.03 -0.86
C GLU A 80 1.42 -14.17 -2.11
N TRP A 81 0.25 -14.31 -2.74
CA TRP A 81 -0.17 -13.61 -3.93
C TRP A 81 -1.58 -13.06 -3.73
N ILE A 82 -1.74 -11.78 -4.02
CA ILE A 82 -3.00 -11.06 -3.89
C ILE A 82 -3.49 -10.73 -5.29
N ALA A 83 -4.75 -11.02 -5.56
CA ALA A 83 -5.41 -10.66 -6.79
C ALA A 83 -6.01 -9.25 -6.66
N LEU A 84 -5.74 -8.40 -7.64
CA LEU A 84 -6.27 -7.05 -7.74
C LEU A 84 -7.19 -6.93 -8.95
N SER A 85 -8.33 -6.28 -8.76
CA SER A 85 -9.31 -5.99 -9.82
C SER A 85 -9.63 -4.49 -9.85
N PRO A 86 -9.87 -3.91 -11.04
CA PRO A 86 -10.34 -2.53 -11.14
C PRO A 86 -11.70 -2.34 -10.45
N ARG A 87 -11.83 -1.26 -9.68
CA ARG A 87 -13.06 -0.81 -9.03
C ARG A 87 -13.21 0.69 -9.27
N GLY A 88 -13.95 1.06 -10.30
CA GLY A 88 -14.04 2.45 -10.74
C GLY A 88 -12.69 2.98 -11.21
N ASP A 89 -12.14 3.94 -10.47
CA ASP A 89 -10.89 4.64 -10.77
C ASP A 89 -9.67 4.11 -9.97
N HIS A 90 -9.89 3.16 -9.06
CA HIS A 90 -8.84 2.50 -8.26
C HIS A 90 -8.90 0.97 -8.41
N HIS A 91 -8.05 0.25 -7.70
CA HIS A 91 -8.01 -1.21 -7.66
C HIS A 91 -8.34 -1.69 -6.25
N SER A 92 -9.10 -2.79 -6.18
CA SER A 92 -9.48 -3.45 -4.93
C SER A 92 -9.04 -4.92 -4.91
N VAL A 93 -8.98 -5.52 -3.71
CA VAL A 93 -8.58 -6.92 -3.54
C VAL A 93 -9.71 -7.85 -3.98
N ALA A 94 -9.42 -8.65 -5.01
CA ALA A 94 -10.31 -9.68 -5.52
C ALA A 94 -10.14 -11.04 -4.82
N GLY A 95 -9.01 -11.25 -4.12
CA GLY A 95 -8.76 -12.45 -3.33
C GLY A 95 -7.27 -12.71 -3.05
N GLY A 96 -6.99 -13.83 -2.40
CA GLY A 96 -5.63 -14.26 -2.06
C GLY A 96 -5.35 -15.71 -2.47
N ALA A 97 -4.09 -16.02 -2.73
CA ALA A 97 -3.62 -17.36 -3.06
C ALA A 97 -2.16 -17.59 -2.65
N THR A 98 -1.73 -18.85 -2.67
CA THR A 98 -0.32 -19.24 -2.44
C THR A 98 0.51 -19.24 -3.73
N THR A 99 -0.12 -19.20 -4.91
CA THR A 99 0.57 -19.14 -6.21
C THR A 99 0.05 -17.98 -7.05
N ARG A 100 0.91 -17.49 -7.96
CA ARG A 100 0.57 -16.39 -8.86
C ARG A 100 -0.58 -16.77 -9.80
N GLU A 101 -0.55 -17.99 -10.33
CA GLU A 101 -1.55 -18.49 -11.26
C GLU A 101 -2.94 -18.58 -10.60
N ALA A 102 -2.99 -19.03 -9.35
CA ALA A 102 -4.23 -19.07 -8.58
C ALA A 102 -4.76 -17.66 -8.28
N ALA A 103 -3.88 -16.70 -7.95
CA ALA A 103 -4.29 -15.31 -7.79
C ALA A 103 -4.82 -14.71 -9.11
N LEU A 104 -4.17 -15.00 -10.24
CA LEU A 104 -4.62 -14.55 -11.56
C LEU A 104 -5.96 -15.15 -12.01
N ALA A 105 -6.37 -16.28 -11.42
CA ALA A 105 -7.72 -16.83 -11.64
C ALA A 105 -8.81 -16.04 -10.90
N LEU A 106 -8.43 -15.25 -9.87
CA LEU A 106 -9.33 -14.43 -9.07
C LEU A 106 -9.41 -12.97 -9.56
N GLY A 107 -8.36 -12.48 -10.22
CA GLY A 107 -8.30 -11.11 -10.73
C GLY A 107 -7.25 -10.92 -11.83
N PRO A 108 -7.36 -9.86 -12.65
CA PRO A 108 -6.50 -9.64 -13.80
C PRO A 108 -5.04 -9.30 -13.45
N LEU A 109 -4.78 -8.86 -12.22
CA LEU A 109 -3.44 -8.50 -11.75
C LEU A 109 -3.11 -9.27 -10.46
N ALA A 110 -1.90 -9.82 -10.38
CA ALA A 110 -1.40 -10.48 -9.19
C ALA A 110 -0.18 -9.76 -8.64
N VAL A 111 -0.24 -9.40 -7.35
CA VAL A 111 0.84 -8.76 -6.61
C VAL A 111 1.32 -9.70 -5.50
N ARG A 112 2.63 -9.73 -5.27
CA ARG A 112 3.24 -10.53 -4.21
C ARG A 112 3.07 -9.80 -2.87
N GLY A 113 2.68 -10.53 -1.85
CA GLY A 113 2.48 -10.01 -0.50
C GLY A 113 1.49 -10.85 0.28
N SER A 114 1.11 -10.35 1.45
CA SER A 114 0.04 -10.94 2.26
C SER A 114 -1.11 -9.96 2.38
N ALA A 115 -2.31 -10.49 2.57
CA ALA A 115 -3.48 -9.67 2.87
C ALA A 115 -4.33 -10.40 3.89
N TYR A 116 -4.95 -9.66 4.78
CA TYR A 116 -5.91 -10.18 5.73
C TYR A 116 -7.21 -9.40 5.63
N CYS A 117 -8.32 -10.08 5.81
CA CYS A 117 -9.64 -9.49 5.84
C CYS A 117 -10.27 -9.72 7.21
N ASN A 118 -10.78 -8.64 7.81
CA ASN A 118 -11.57 -8.71 9.02
C ASN A 118 -12.96 -8.16 8.73
N ASP A 119 -14.01 -8.84 9.21
CA ASP A 119 -15.36 -8.30 9.14
C ASP A 119 -15.57 -7.33 10.31
N PHE A 120 -15.78 -6.05 9.99
CA PHE A 120 -15.97 -5.00 10.99
C PHE A 120 -17.46 -4.74 11.14
N THR A 121 -18.00 -5.03 12.33
CA THR A 121 -19.39 -4.71 12.68
C THR A 121 -19.50 -3.28 13.19
N LEU A 122 -20.26 -2.46 12.47
CA LEU A 122 -20.60 -1.12 12.93
C LEU A 122 -21.66 -1.21 14.02
N PRO A 123 -21.56 -0.42 15.10
CA PRO A 123 -22.68 -0.23 16.00
C PRO A 123 -23.89 0.26 15.19
N PRO A 124 -25.10 -0.23 15.45
CA PRO A 124 -26.29 0.28 14.77
C PRO A 124 -26.41 1.78 15.03
N ASP A 125 -26.75 2.55 13.99
CA ASP A 125 -26.99 3.98 14.11
C ASP A 125 -28.15 4.21 15.08
N ARG A 126 -27.83 4.62 16.32
CA ARG A 126 -28.84 4.83 17.36
C ARG A 126 -29.43 6.22 17.17
N GLY A 127 -30.44 6.29 16.31
CA GLY A 127 -31.45 7.36 16.39
C GLY A 127 -32.14 7.39 17.77
N PRO A 128 -32.97 8.40 18.06
CA PRO A 128 -33.71 8.46 19.32
C PRO A 128 -34.53 7.18 19.51
N VAL A 129 -34.25 6.46 20.61
CA VAL A 129 -34.91 5.19 20.93
C VAL A 129 -36.38 5.45 21.20
N ALA A 130 -37.27 5.00 20.32
CA ALA A 130 -38.69 5.03 20.56
C ALA A 130 -39.04 4.08 21.72
N THR A 131 -39.56 4.61 22.82
CA THR A 131 -40.06 3.81 23.94
C THR A 131 -41.58 3.72 23.85
N GLY A 132 -42.11 2.57 23.45
CA GLY A 132 -43.55 2.34 23.31
C GLY A 132 -43.87 0.92 22.83
N PRO A 133 -45.14 0.50 22.87
CA PRO A 133 -45.57 -0.82 22.40
C PRO A 133 -45.38 -1.04 20.88
N GLU A 134 -45.26 0.04 20.09
CA GLU A 134 -44.86 0.00 18.67
C GLU A 134 -43.36 0.23 18.43
N ALA A 135 -42.50 0.09 19.45
CA ALA A 135 -41.06 0.22 19.26
C ALA A 135 -40.54 -0.89 18.32
N GLU A 136 -40.04 -0.49 17.15
CA GLU A 136 -39.38 -1.40 16.22
C GLU A 136 -38.11 -1.98 16.87
N PRO A 137 -37.82 -3.29 16.68
CA PRO A 137 -36.56 -3.85 17.11
C PRO A 137 -35.39 -3.04 16.53
N PRO A 138 -34.28 -2.85 17.26
CA PRO A 138 -33.12 -2.17 16.72
C PRO A 138 -32.66 -2.85 15.43
N PRO A 139 -32.20 -2.08 14.41
CA PRO A 139 -31.68 -2.65 13.19
C PRO A 139 -30.54 -3.62 13.49
N ALA A 140 -30.43 -4.68 12.69
CA ALA A 140 -29.34 -5.63 12.81
C ALA A 140 -27.99 -4.90 12.62
N PRO A 141 -26.92 -5.33 13.32
CA PRO A 141 -25.60 -4.75 13.12
C PRO A 141 -25.17 -4.95 11.67
N GLU A 142 -24.77 -3.86 11.03
CA GLU A 142 -24.23 -3.87 9.67
C GLU A 142 -22.75 -4.23 9.74
N SER A 143 -22.32 -5.14 8.88
CA SER A 143 -20.93 -5.60 8.81
C SER A 143 -20.30 -5.18 7.49
N GLN A 144 -19.05 -4.78 7.54
CA GLN A 144 -18.28 -4.35 6.36
C GLN A 144 -16.88 -4.98 6.41
N PRO A 145 -16.41 -5.60 5.32
CA PRO A 145 -15.10 -6.22 5.31
C PRO A 145 -14.03 -5.14 5.19
N VAL A 146 -13.02 -5.19 6.05
CA VAL A 146 -11.84 -4.35 5.98
C VAL A 146 -10.67 -5.22 5.58
N VAL A 147 -10.11 -4.96 4.41
CA VAL A 147 -8.95 -5.69 3.87
C VAL A 147 -7.71 -4.83 4.03
N THR A 148 -6.67 -5.38 4.64
CA THR A 148 -5.36 -4.73 4.76
C THR A 148 -4.31 -5.53 4.01
N LEU A 149 -3.51 -4.83 3.20
CA LEU A 149 -2.47 -5.42 2.37
C LEU A 149 -1.09 -5.11 2.97
N ASP A 150 -0.22 -6.12 2.95
CA ASP A 150 1.22 -5.99 3.13
C ASP A 150 1.92 -6.48 1.86
N ILE A 151 2.33 -5.52 1.04
CA ILE A 151 3.07 -5.72 -0.22
C ILE A 151 4.48 -5.13 -0.14
N GLY A 152 5.00 -4.91 1.07
CA GLY A 152 6.30 -4.29 1.31
C GLY A 152 6.33 -2.76 1.10
N ILE A 153 5.18 -2.09 1.25
CA ILE A 153 5.04 -0.64 1.15
C ILE A 153 4.40 -0.12 2.43
N ASP A 154 5.23 0.44 3.32
CA ASP A 154 4.78 0.92 4.63
C ASP A 154 5.10 2.41 4.86
N ARG A 155 5.92 3.02 4.00
CA ARG A 155 6.46 4.37 4.19
C ARG A 155 6.57 5.14 2.89
N PHE A 156 6.21 6.42 2.94
CA PHE A 156 6.50 7.41 1.92
C PHE A 156 7.56 8.38 2.46
N TYR A 157 8.74 8.36 1.87
CA TYR A 157 9.83 9.28 2.23
C TYR A 157 9.74 10.53 1.38
N ALA A 158 9.69 11.68 2.05
CA ALA A 158 9.59 13.00 1.45
C ALA A 158 10.44 13.99 2.26
N ASP A 159 10.59 15.22 1.78
CA ASP A 159 11.15 16.27 2.61
C ASP A 159 10.25 16.55 3.83
N GLN A 160 10.78 17.29 4.81
CA GLN A 160 10.06 17.52 6.06
C GLN A 160 8.71 18.20 5.86
N ASP A 161 8.67 19.24 5.04
CA ASP A 161 7.48 20.06 4.87
C ASP A 161 6.42 19.30 4.07
N GLU A 162 6.85 18.56 3.05
CA GLU A 162 6.01 17.69 2.24
C GLU A 162 5.46 16.50 3.04
N ALA A 163 6.29 15.81 3.83
CA ALA A 163 5.85 14.72 4.70
C ALA A 163 4.81 15.19 5.71
N LEU A 164 5.02 16.36 6.35
CA LEU A 164 4.08 16.94 7.29
C LEU A 164 2.77 17.39 6.62
N ALA A 165 2.85 17.91 5.39
CA ALA A 165 1.68 18.28 4.62
C ALA A 165 0.83 17.05 4.26
N ILE A 166 1.47 15.97 3.83
CA ILE A 166 0.82 14.67 3.54
C ILE A 166 0.18 14.09 4.80
N GLU A 167 0.90 14.05 5.92
CA GLU A 167 0.36 13.56 7.19
C GLU A 167 -0.85 14.38 7.66
N THR A 168 -0.80 15.70 7.51
CA THR A 168 -1.89 16.58 7.89
C THR A 168 -3.10 16.35 6.99
N ALA A 169 -2.90 16.29 5.67
CA ALA A 169 -3.97 16.02 4.72
C ALA A 169 -4.63 14.66 4.97
N LEU A 170 -3.85 13.62 5.32
CA LEU A 170 -4.40 12.30 5.64
C LEU A 170 -5.07 12.24 7.02
N ARG A 171 -4.59 13.01 7.99
CA ARG A 171 -5.26 13.12 9.31
C ARG A 171 -6.62 13.78 9.16
N ASP A 172 -6.67 14.87 8.41
CA ASP A 172 -7.90 15.60 8.10
C ASP A 172 -8.82 14.78 7.18
N ALA A 173 -8.26 13.82 6.43
CA ALA A 173 -8.99 12.87 5.61
C ALA A 173 -9.92 11.92 6.37
N GLY A 174 -9.71 11.69 7.68
CA GLY A 174 -10.67 11.03 8.58
C GLY A 174 -11.48 9.86 7.98
N ARG A 175 -12.74 9.71 8.41
CA ARG A 175 -13.72 8.79 7.77
C ARG A 175 -14.49 9.47 6.62
N ASP A 176 -14.59 10.80 6.67
CA ASP A 176 -15.41 11.62 5.77
C ASP A 176 -14.60 12.62 4.93
N GLY A 177 -13.28 12.60 5.06
CA GLY A 177 -12.39 13.50 4.33
C GLY A 177 -11.91 12.90 3.00
N PRO A 178 -11.01 13.60 2.29
CA PRO A 178 -10.64 13.26 0.92
C PRO A 178 -10.10 11.83 0.78
N GLU A 179 -10.53 11.14 -0.27
CA GLU A 179 -9.99 9.82 -0.62
C GLU A 179 -8.47 9.88 -0.77
N ALA A 180 -7.81 8.88 -0.21
CA ALA A 180 -6.37 8.74 -0.20
C ALA A 180 -5.96 7.43 -0.87
N PHE A 181 -5.09 7.54 -1.87
CA PHE A 181 -4.61 6.41 -2.65
C PHE A 181 -3.08 6.35 -2.68
N ALA A 182 -2.53 5.17 -2.48
CA ALA A 182 -1.15 4.89 -2.84
C ALA A 182 -1.09 4.55 -4.34
N ILE A 183 -0.16 5.18 -5.05
CA ILE A 183 0.11 4.88 -6.46
C ILE A 183 1.25 3.89 -6.52
N VAL A 184 0.94 2.66 -6.93
CA VAL A 184 1.86 1.53 -6.89
C VAL A 184 2.10 1.01 -8.31
N SER A 185 3.36 0.80 -8.66
CA SER A 185 3.76 0.06 -9.85
C SER A 185 3.92 -1.42 -9.52
N VAL A 186 3.16 -2.28 -10.18
CA VAL A 186 3.32 -3.74 -10.10
C VAL A 186 4.12 -4.22 -11.30
N GLY A 187 5.31 -4.77 -11.05
CA GLY A 187 6.17 -5.31 -12.09
C GLY A 187 5.70 -6.68 -12.59
N ALA A 188 6.25 -7.14 -13.72
CA ALA A 188 6.02 -8.50 -14.22
C ALA A 188 6.49 -9.59 -13.22
N ASP A 189 7.41 -9.24 -12.32
CA ASP A 189 7.87 -10.05 -11.19
C ASP A 189 6.85 -10.15 -10.04
N GLY A 190 5.74 -9.41 -10.13
CA GLY A 190 4.71 -9.31 -9.09
C GLY A 190 5.10 -8.41 -7.92
N ARG A 191 6.28 -7.78 -7.94
CA ARG A 191 6.69 -6.89 -6.85
C ARG A 191 6.02 -5.53 -7.00
N ALA A 192 5.46 -5.06 -5.90
CA ALA A 192 4.95 -3.71 -5.75
C ALA A 192 6.10 -2.71 -5.55
N ARG A 193 6.00 -1.54 -6.17
CA ARG A 193 6.94 -0.43 -6.03
C ARG A 193 6.15 0.86 -5.91
N LEU A 194 6.29 1.57 -4.79
CA LEU A 194 5.61 2.84 -4.60
C LEU A 194 6.12 3.86 -5.64
N LYS A 195 5.21 4.56 -6.31
CA LYS A 195 5.51 5.69 -7.19
C LYS A 195 5.18 7.02 -6.54
N GLY A 196 4.09 7.05 -5.77
CA GLY A 196 3.55 8.28 -5.21
C GLY A 196 2.35 8.02 -4.33
N VAL A 197 1.76 9.11 -3.86
CA VAL A 197 0.48 9.14 -3.16
C VAL A 197 -0.43 10.14 -3.83
N GLU A 198 -1.74 9.92 -3.73
CA GLU A 198 -2.75 10.85 -4.19
C GLU A 198 -3.76 11.10 -3.07
N ILE A 199 -3.98 12.36 -2.72
CA ILE A 199 -4.85 12.75 -1.61
C ILE A 199 -5.77 13.86 -2.11
N GLY A 200 -7.09 13.62 -2.07
CA GLY A 200 -8.05 14.60 -2.57
C GLY A 200 -7.83 14.97 -4.05
N GLY A 201 -7.39 13.99 -4.86
CA GLY A 201 -7.07 14.17 -6.28
C GLY A 201 -5.74 14.90 -6.56
N GLN A 202 -4.98 15.29 -5.53
CA GLN A 202 -3.63 15.84 -5.71
C GLN A 202 -2.60 14.72 -5.65
N ARG A 203 -1.96 14.46 -6.80
CA ARG A 203 -0.91 13.44 -6.93
C ARG A 203 0.45 14.02 -6.58
N THR A 204 1.14 13.32 -5.69
CA THR A 204 2.50 13.61 -5.25
C THR A 204 3.36 12.40 -5.57
N GLU A 205 4.36 12.58 -6.44
CA GLU A 205 5.28 11.50 -6.83
C GLU A 205 6.56 11.53 -6.00
N LEU A 206 7.21 10.39 -5.86
CA LEU A 206 8.54 10.30 -5.25
C LEU A 206 9.57 11.00 -6.17
N THR A 207 9.84 12.27 -5.92
CA THR A 207 10.93 13.01 -6.57
C THR A 207 12.22 12.75 -5.79
N TRP A 208 12.96 11.72 -6.18
CA TRP A 208 14.35 11.53 -5.74
C TRP A 208 15.30 11.99 -6.84
N PHE A 209 15.24 13.27 -7.19
CA PHE A 209 16.25 13.98 -7.99
C PHE A 209 16.27 15.45 -7.64
#